data_AF-A0A2E8KH88-F1
#
_entry.id   AF-A0A2E8KH88-F1
#
_cell.length_a   1.000
_cell.length_b   1.000
_cell.length_c   1.000
_cell.angle_alpha   90.00
_cell.angle_beta   90.00
_cell.angle_gamma   90.00
#
_symmetry.space_group_name_H-M   'P 1'
#
loop_
_entity.id
_entity.type
_entity.pdbx_description
1 polymer ?
#
loop_
_entity_poly.entity_id
_entity_poly.type
_entity_poly.pdbx_seq_one_letter_code
_entity_poly.pdbx_strand_id
1 'polypeptide(L)'
;MGSASITFGRFCLRPCLVCQTPILPVPTTRELFMSRIPQVLSSQTKTRRSSTTQTIDDPIRLYLLQMGGIPLLDREGEIESARRIELWRRRYRNELLGNDYVLRAAVNLLERVKAGTVRLDRTLEVSVTNTDEKQRLLKRLGPNLKTLRRIISENQRLFRQATSTTYRLSVRRKTWKQLVRQRGKAIRLVEEMRLRIQKLNPMLKQLRNFADRVAEVGVQEQRQILVGLGETRHTLKRRLSRVGIYETKYDAAKRQLAAGNLRLVISIAKRYRNRGLAFLDLIQEGNAGLMRAVDKFEHARGFKFSTYATWWIRQAITRAIADQSRTIRMPVHMVDAMGRLRNLSRDFLQENGRQPSVEELAECSGMPLEDVCCIERMAHRLVSLDQPLGESEENAAGDFVRDTHEEDPLRGMNQHALQATLGKVLDELSYREREILRLRFGLADGYSYTLEEVGTIFGVTRERVRQIEAKAVEKLRQPSFHANLAGFVDDGLVEKVGTLGPHRGRGTIDTRSRPNHRLAKAMLTLPHRAPVGASPSTGRP
;
A
#
# COMPACT_ATOMS: atom_id res chain seq x y z
N MET A 1 -7.94 -4.83 -61.57
CA MET A 1 -9.35 -4.40 -61.43
C MET A 1 -9.93 -5.02 -60.17
N GLY A 2 -10.50 -4.22 -59.28
CA GLY A 2 -11.38 -4.69 -58.19
C GLY A 2 -10.77 -4.83 -56.79
N SER A 3 -10.20 -3.77 -56.21
CA SER A 3 -10.00 -3.66 -54.75
C SER A 3 -11.22 -2.95 -54.13
N ALA A 4 -12.10 -3.70 -53.47
CA ALA A 4 -13.26 -3.17 -52.75
C ALA A 4 -12.93 -3.03 -51.25
N SER A 5 -12.80 -1.77 -50.83
CA SER A 5 -12.58 -1.32 -49.47
C SER A 5 -13.89 -1.41 -48.67
N ILE A 6 -13.90 -2.18 -47.58
CA ILE A 6 -15.02 -2.26 -46.65
C ILE A 6 -14.85 -1.18 -45.57
N THR A 7 -15.72 -0.18 -45.63
CA THR A 7 -15.95 0.86 -44.63
C THR A 7 -16.62 0.28 -43.38
N PHE A 8 -15.97 0.40 -42.21
CA PHE A 8 -16.63 0.23 -40.90
C PHE A 8 -16.89 1.60 -40.28
N GLY A 9 -18.18 1.88 -40.07
CA GLY A 9 -18.69 3.13 -39.52
C GLY A 9 -18.30 3.36 -38.06
N ARG A 10 -18.00 4.62 -37.77
CA ARG A 10 -17.85 5.19 -36.43
C ARG A 10 -19.18 5.09 -35.68
N PHE A 11 -19.21 4.30 -34.61
CA PHE A 11 -20.28 4.38 -33.61
C PHE A 11 -19.89 5.35 -32.50
N CYS A 12 -20.70 6.39 -32.37
CA CYS A 12 -20.63 7.44 -31.35
C CYS A 12 -20.79 6.88 -29.94
N LEU A 13 -19.87 7.22 -29.04
CA LEU A 13 -20.06 7.09 -27.60
C LEU A 13 -20.81 8.33 -27.10
N ARG A 14 -22.13 8.20 -26.87
CA ARG A 14 -22.88 9.07 -25.97
C ARG A 14 -22.67 8.58 -24.52
N PRO A 15 -22.47 9.47 -23.53
CA PRO A 15 -22.43 9.09 -22.13
C PRO A 15 -23.85 8.96 -21.58
N CYS A 16 -24.27 7.74 -21.23
CA CYS A 16 -25.46 7.54 -20.41
C CYS A 16 -25.12 7.90 -18.95
N LEU A 17 -25.66 9.02 -18.49
CA LEU A 17 -25.97 9.27 -17.09
C LEU A 17 -27.07 8.29 -16.64
N VAL A 18 -27.10 8.02 -15.33
CA VAL A 18 -28.01 7.11 -14.59
C VAL A 18 -27.49 5.68 -14.41
N CYS A 19 -26.64 5.52 -13.38
CA CYS A 19 -26.63 4.40 -12.43
C CYS A 19 -25.69 4.78 -11.28
N GLN A 20 -26.18 5.62 -10.34
CA GLN A 20 -25.54 5.78 -9.04
C GLN A 20 -25.79 4.50 -8.23
N THR A 21 -24.83 3.57 -8.24
CA THR A 21 -24.69 2.56 -7.19
C THR A 21 -23.53 2.97 -6.30
N PRO A 22 -23.70 3.02 -4.96
CA PRO A 22 -22.62 3.40 -4.07
C PRO A 22 -21.52 2.33 -4.13
N ILE A 23 -20.28 2.77 -4.37
CA ILE A 23 -19.08 1.96 -4.26
C ILE A 23 -18.91 1.63 -2.77
N LEU A 24 -19.44 0.49 -2.34
CA LEU A 24 -19.12 -0.09 -1.05
C LEU A 24 -17.63 -0.49 -1.03
N PRO A 25 -16.89 -0.22 0.06
CA PRO A 25 -15.48 -0.56 0.15
C PRO A 25 -15.31 -2.09 0.14
N VAL A 26 -14.39 -2.58 -0.67
CA VAL A 26 -13.98 -3.99 -0.68
C VAL A 26 -13.34 -4.31 0.67
N PRO A 27 -13.84 -5.28 1.46
CA PRO A 27 -13.29 -5.57 2.78
C PRO A 27 -11.87 -6.10 2.63
N THR A 28 -10.92 -5.44 3.28
CA THR A 28 -9.56 -5.95 3.42
C THR A 28 -9.58 -7.25 4.22
N THR A 29 -8.61 -8.13 3.99
CA THR A 29 -8.43 -9.44 4.65
C THR A 29 -8.38 -9.41 6.20
N ARG A 30 -8.48 -8.23 6.83
CA ARG A 30 -8.64 -8.04 8.28
C ARG A 30 -10.07 -8.28 8.78
N GLU A 31 -11.10 -7.91 8.01
CA GLU A 31 -12.51 -7.91 8.49
C GLU A 31 -13.22 -9.26 8.30
N LEU A 32 -12.86 -10.02 7.25
CA LEU A 32 -13.46 -11.33 6.97
C LEU A 32 -13.05 -12.43 7.96
N PHE A 33 -12.11 -12.17 8.87
CA PHE A 33 -11.54 -13.21 9.72
C PHE A 33 -12.20 -13.31 11.11
N MET A 34 -12.73 -12.22 11.66
CA MET A 34 -13.39 -12.23 12.97
C MET A 34 -14.83 -12.75 12.93
N SER A 35 -15.51 -12.72 11.77
CA SER A 35 -16.84 -13.34 11.63
C SER A 35 -16.79 -14.88 11.55
N ARG A 36 -15.60 -15.50 11.53
CA ARG A 36 -15.42 -16.96 11.36
C ARG A 36 -14.41 -17.61 12.31
N ILE A 37 -14.30 -17.09 13.54
CA ILE A 37 -13.76 -17.82 14.70
C ILE A 37 -14.62 -17.37 15.90
N PRO A 38 -15.46 -18.21 16.55
CA PRO A 38 -15.49 -19.68 16.58
C PRO A 38 -16.87 -20.35 16.37
N GLN A 39 -16.97 -21.29 15.42
CA GLN A 39 -18.04 -22.32 15.36
C GLN A 39 -17.56 -23.74 15.72
N VAL A 40 -16.35 -23.89 16.26
CA VAL A 40 -15.73 -25.22 16.49
C VAL A 40 -15.94 -25.75 17.92
N LEU A 41 -16.81 -25.14 18.73
CA LEU A 41 -17.04 -25.57 20.12
C LEU A 41 -18.52 -25.76 20.52
N SER A 42 -19.48 -25.73 19.59
CA SER A 42 -20.91 -25.87 19.95
C SER A 42 -21.40 -27.31 20.12
N SER A 43 -20.56 -28.34 19.95
CA SER A 43 -21.04 -29.74 19.96
C SER A 43 -20.69 -30.55 21.21
N GLN A 44 -20.03 -30.00 22.23
CA GLN A 44 -19.64 -30.77 23.43
C GLN A 44 -19.69 -29.94 24.72
N THR A 45 -20.86 -29.44 25.11
CA THR A 45 -21.18 -29.06 26.50
C THR A 45 -22.69 -28.83 26.65
N LYS A 46 -23.47 -29.92 26.65
CA LYS A 46 -24.83 -29.92 27.23
C LYS A 46 -24.79 -30.61 28.57
N THR A 47 -24.29 -29.91 29.58
CA THR A 47 -24.56 -30.26 30.98
C THR A 47 -24.78 -28.96 31.76
N ARG A 48 -25.98 -28.88 32.34
CA ARG A 48 -26.58 -27.82 33.16
C ARG A 48 -25.59 -26.97 33.97
N ARG A 49 -25.83 -25.65 34.00
CA ARG A 49 -25.79 -24.81 35.22
C ARG A 49 -26.63 -23.55 35.02
N SER A 50 -27.64 -23.42 35.87
CA SER A 50 -28.47 -22.24 36.10
C SER A 50 -27.89 -21.44 37.27
N SER A 51 -27.37 -20.24 37.00
CA SER A 51 -27.29 -19.14 37.97
C SER A 51 -26.79 -17.85 37.28
N THR A 52 -27.62 -16.81 37.36
CA THR A 52 -27.31 -15.37 37.24
C THR A 52 -26.27 -14.97 36.18
N THR A 53 -26.70 -14.89 34.92
CA THR A 53 -25.89 -14.29 33.85
C THR A 53 -25.92 -12.77 34.00
N GLN A 54 -25.00 -12.20 34.79
CA GLN A 54 -24.65 -10.79 34.62
C GLN A 54 -24.19 -10.64 33.16
N THR A 55 -24.90 -9.81 32.39
CA THR A 55 -24.48 -9.41 31.05
C THR A 55 -23.10 -8.79 31.15
N ILE A 56 -22.09 -9.52 30.67
CA ILE A 56 -20.71 -9.05 30.64
C ILE A 56 -20.59 -8.18 29.40
N ASP A 57 -20.78 -6.87 29.56
CA ASP A 57 -20.71 -5.91 28.46
C ASP A 57 -19.27 -5.51 28.08
N ASP A 58 -18.28 -5.78 28.94
CA ASP A 58 -16.88 -5.47 28.65
C ASP A 58 -16.26 -6.49 27.67
N PRO A 59 -15.90 -6.09 26.43
CA PRO A 59 -15.29 -6.98 25.46
C PRO A 59 -13.94 -7.54 25.93
N ILE A 60 -13.21 -6.83 26.80
CA ILE A 60 -11.96 -7.32 27.39
C ILE A 60 -12.24 -8.52 28.27
N ARG A 61 -13.27 -8.45 29.11
CA ARG A 61 -13.63 -9.52 30.04
C ARG A 61 -14.15 -10.74 29.29
N LEU A 62 -14.96 -10.55 28.24
CA LEU A 62 -15.40 -11.63 27.35
C LEU A 62 -14.21 -12.36 26.72
N TYR A 63 -13.24 -11.60 26.19
CA TYR A 63 -12.04 -12.16 25.57
C TYR A 63 -11.18 -12.94 26.59
N LEU A 64 -10.93 -12.37 27.78
CA LEU A 64 -10.16 -13.04 28.83
C LEU A 64 -10.84 -14.34 29.31
N LEU A 65 -12.17 -14.34 29.43
CA LEU A 65 -12.94 -15.53 29.81
C LEU A 65 -12.81 -16.65 28.75
N GLN A 66 -12.98 -16.32 27.47
CA GLN A 66 -12.87 -17.28 26.37
C GLN A 66 -11.48 -17.93 26.30
N MET A 67 -10.42 -17.15 26.54
CA MET A 67 -9.05 -17.68 26.56
C MET A 67 -8.72 -18.44 27.84
N GLY A 68 -9.39 -18.11 28.94
CA GLY A 68 -9.29 -18.83 30.20
C GLY A 68 -9.61 -20.31 30.03
N GLY A 69 -10.56 -20.64 29.15
CA GLY A 69 -10.96 -22.01 28.84
C GLY A 69 -9.95 -22.84 28.03
N ILE A 70 -8.90 -22.21 27.47
CA ILE A 70 -7.87 -22.92 26.69
C ILE A 70 -6.73 -23.33 27.64
N PRO A 71 -6.38 -24.63 27.73
CA PRO A 71 -5.28 -25.09 28.57
C PRO A 71 -3.93 -24.59 28.05
N LEU A 72 -2.99 -24.39 28.97
CA LEU A 72 -1.60 -24.08 28.63
C LEU A 72 -0.96 -25.31 27.97
N LEU A 73 -0.05 -25.08 27.02
CA LEU A 73 0.72 -26.14 26.38
C LEU A 73 2.01 -26.39 27.15
N ASP A 74 2.30 -27.65 27.44
CA ASP A 74 3.62 -28.08 27.90
C ASP A 74 4.63 -28.09 26.75
N ARG A 75 5.92 -28.18 27.07
CA ARG A 75 7.01 -28.21 26.07
C ARG A 75 6.83 -29.34 25.05
N GLU A 76 6.39 -30.51 25.49
CA GLU A 76 6.12 -31.65 24.60
C GLU A 76 4.93 -31.36 23.68
N GLY A 77 3.87 -30.75 24.22
CA GLY A 77 2.71 -30.30 23.45
C GLY A 77 3.03 -29.23 22.41
N GLU A 78 3.99 -28.32 22.69
CA GLU A 78 4.51 -27.36 21.71
C GLU A 78 5.19 -28.08 20.54
N ILE A 79 6.05 -29.05 20.84
CA ILE A 79 6.79 -29.83 19.83
C ILE A 79 5.82 -30.67 19.00
N GLU A 80 4.85 -31.34 19.63
CA GLU A 80 3.84 -32.11 18.92
C GLU A 80 3.02 -31.23 17.98
N SER A 81 2.58 -30.07 18.46
CA SER A 81 1.85 -29.08 17.66
C SER A 81 2.69 -28.59 16.47
N ALA A 82 3.97 -28.29 16.68
CA ALA A 82 4.89 -27.88 15.62
C ALA A 82 5.09 -29.01 14.57
N ARG A 83 5.29 -30.25 15.00
CA ARG A 83 5.37 -31.42 14.12
C ARG A 83 4.09 -31.63 13.31
N ARG A 84 2.92 -31.44 13.93
CA ARG A 84 1.63 -31.49 13.24
C ARG A 84 1.53 -30.40 12.18
N ILE A 85 1.96 -29.18 12.47
CA ILE A 85 1.99 -28.09 11.48
C ILE A 85 2.88 -28.46 10.29
N GLU A 86 4.08 -28.99 10.52
CA GLU A 86 5.00 -29.41 9.45
C GLU A 86 4.42 -30.57 8.62
N LEU A 87 3.81 -31.56 9.27
CA LEU A 87 3.15 -32.69 8.61
C LEU A 87 2.05 -32.21 7.66
N TRP A 88 1.13 -31.37 8.15
CA TRP A 88 0.02 -30.87 7.34
C TRP A 88 0.49 -29.89 6.27
N ARG A 89 1.50 -29.05 6.56
CA ARG A 89 2.14 -28.17 5.57
C ARG A 89 2.70 -28.98 4.40
N ARG A 90 3.42 -30.07 4.69
CA ARG A 90 3.99 -30.96 3.68
C ARG A 90 2.90 -31.66 2.87
N ARG A 91 1.88 -32.24 3.52
CA ARG A 91 0.76 -32.90 2.84
C ARG A 91 -0.02 -31.95 1.94
N TYR A 92 -0.33 -30.75 2.43
CA TYR A 92 -1.01 -29.70 1.68
C TYR A 92 -0.19 -29.28 0.45
N ARG A 93 1.11 -28.98 0.63
CA ARG A 93 2.01 -28.64 -0.47
C ARG A 93 2.10 -29.75 -1.52
N ASN A 94 2.22 -31.01 -1.09
CA ASN A 94 2.38 -32.13 -2.00
C ASN A 94 1.13 -32.43 -2.82
N GLU A 95 -0.06 -32.27 -2.24
CA GLU A 95 -1.31 -32.39 -3.02
C GLU A 95 -1.46 -31.27 -4.06
N LEU A 96 -1.03 -30.05 -3.74
CA LEU A 96 -1.02 -28.93 -4.68
C LEU A 96 -0.06 -29.18 -5.85
N LEU A 97 1.19 -29.53 -5.54
CA LEU A 97 2.23 -29.82 -6.54
C LEU A 97 1.96 -31.11 -7.34
N GLY A 98 1.03 -31.96 -6.87
CA GLY A 98 0.60 -33.16 -7.59
C GLY A 98 -0.28 -32.88 -8.82
N ASN A 99 -0.80 -31.67 -8.95
CA ASN A 99 -1.47 -31.23 -10.17
C ASN A 99 -0.43 -30.74 -11.20
N ASP A 100 -0.60 -31.15 -12.46
CA ASP A 100 0.39 -30.88 -13.51
C ASP A 100 0.46 -29.39 -13.88
N TYR A 101 -0.67 -28.68 -13.87
CA TYR A 101 -0.71 -27.23 -14.09
C TYR A 101 0.05 -26.46 -13.01
N VAL A 102 -0.17 -26.80 -11.73
CA VAL A 102 0.54 -26.17 -10.60
C VAL A 102 2.03 -26.49 -10.66
N LEU A 103 2.39 -27.73 -10.99
CA LEU A 103 3.78 -28.13 -11.15
C LEU A 103 4.48 -27.34 -12.26
N ARG A 104 3.86 -27.21 -13.43
CA ARG A 104 4.39 -26.40 -14.55
C ARG A 104 4.58 -24.94 -14.12
N ALA A 105 3.59 -24.36 -13.47
CA ALA A 105 3.64 -22.98 -13.03
C ALA A 105 4.72 -22.77 -11.95
N ALA A 106 4.93 -23.74 -11.05
CA ALA A 106 6.02 -23.73 -10.07
C ALA A 106 7.39 -23.80 -10.73
N VAL A 107 7.56 -24.65 -11.76
CA VAL A 107 8.81 -24.74 -12.53
C VAL A 107 9.09 -23.44 -13.29
N ASN A 108 8.08 -22.85 -13.94
CA ASN A 108 8.23 -21.55 -14.61
C ASN A 108 8.65 -20.45 -13.62
N LEU A 109 8.13 -20.47 -12.39
CA LEU A 109 8.56 -19.55 -11.35
C LEU A 109 10.03 -19.76 -10.95
N LEU A 110 10.47 -21.02 -10.82
CA LEU A 110 11.87 -21.35 -10.53
C LEU A 110 12.82 -20.95 -11.68
N GLU A 111 12.39 -21.08 -12.92
CA GLU A 111 13.14 -20.62 -14.10
C GLU A 111 13.31 -19.11 -14.10
N ARG A 112 12.24 -18.37 -13.76
CA ARG A 112 12.28 -16.92 -13.59
C ARG A 112 13.26 -16.47 -12.49
N VAL A 113 13.37 -17.25 -11.42
CA VAL A 113 14.37 -17.03 -10.36
C VAL A 113 15.78 -17.28 -10.89
N LYS A 114 16.01 -18.36 -11.66
CA LYS A 114 17.30 -18.62 -12.32
C LYS A 114 17.72 -17.50 -13.25
N ALA A 115 16.77 -16.95 -14.01
CA ALA A 115 16.99 -15.87 -14.96
C ALA A 115 17.19 -14.49 -14.29
N GLY A 116 17.10 -14.39 -12.96
CA GLY A 116 17.25 -13.12 -12.23
C GLY A 116 16.04 -12.18 -12.30
N THR A 117 14.98 -12.54 -13.05
CA THR A 117 13.76 -11.71 -13.17
C THR A 117 12.99 -11.56 -11.85
N VAL A 118 13.12 -12.55 -10.95
CA VAL A 118 12.47 -12.54 -9.64
C VAL A 118 13.51 -12.76 -8.55
N ARG A 119 13.47 -11.93 -7.51
CA ARG A 119 14.35 -12.05 -6.33
C ARG A 119 14.16 -13.39 -5.62
N LEU A 120 15.25 -14.14 -5.49
CA LEU A 120 15.31 -15.46 -4.85
C LEU A 120 14.73 -15.46 -3.43
N ASP A 121 15.08 -14.45 -2.62
CA ASP A 121 14.65 -14.31 -1.22
C ASP A 121 13.14 -14.05 -1.06
N ARG A 122 12.43 -13.69 -2.12
CA ARG A 122 10.97 -13.52 -2.08
C ARG A 122 10.22 -14.79 -2.47
N THR A 123 10.88 -15.71 -3.16
CA THR A 123 10.28 -16.93 -3.73
C THR A 123 10.65 -18.20 -2.95
N LEU A 124 11.89 -18.30 -2.47
CA LEU A 124 12.39 -19.49 -1.78
C LEU A 124 12.52 -19.23 -0.27
N GLU A 125 12.41 -20.29 0.54
CA GLU A 125 12.64 -20.26 1.98
C GLU A 125 14.15 -20.29 2.27
N VAL A 126 14.78 -19.12 2.13
CA VAL A 126 16.19 -18.88 2.45
C VAL A 126 16.30 -17.62 3.31
N SER A 127 17.21 -17.64 4.28
CA SER A 127 17.52 -16.45 5.08
C SER A 127 18.28 -15.42 4.24
N VAL A 128 17.98 -14.14 4.42
CA VAL A 128 18.63 -13.06 3.64
C VAL A 128 20.13 -12.97 3.97
N THR A 129 20.49 -13.32 5.20
CA THR A 129 21.84 -13.24 5.78
C THR A 129 22.78 -14.36 5.34
N ASN A 130 22.27 -15.51 4.91
CA ASN A 130 23.11 -16.66 4.56
C ASN A 130 23.38 -16.72 3.04
N THR A 131 24.45 -16.07 2.60
CA THR A 131 24.87 -16.04 1.19
C THR A 131 25.27 -17.41 0.67
N ASP A 132 25.88 -18.25 1.52
CA ASP A 132 26.35 -19.59 1.13
C ASP A 132 25.20 -20.53 0.82
N GLU A 133 24.12 -20.49 1.61
CA GLU A 133 22.90 -21.24 1.33
C GLU A 133 22.26 -20.84 0.00
N LYS A 134 22.22 -19.53 -0.31
CA LYS A 134 21.70 -19.04 -1.60
C LYS A 134 22.53 -19.57 -2.76
N GLN A 135 23.86 -19.54 -2.66
CA GLN A 135 24.74 -20.07 -3.70
C GLN A 135 24.57 -21.59 -3.88
N ARG A 136 24.50 -22.36 -2.79
CA ARG A 136 24.25 -23.81 -2.84
C ARG A 136 22.93 -24.15 -3.52
N LEU A 137 21.88 -23.38 -3.23
CA LEU A 137 20.57 -23.56 -3.86
C LEU A 137 20.59 -23.21 -5.35
N LEU A 138 21.23 -22.11 -5.74
CA LEU A 138 21.38 -21.74 -7.16
C LEU A 138 22.15 -22.80 -7.97
N LYS A 139 23.20 -23.39 -7.39
CA LYS A 139 23.95 -24.49 -7.99
C LYS A 139 23.06 -25.72 -8.22
N ARG A 140 22.21 -26.09 -7.26
CA ARG A 140 21.26 -27.23 -7.36
C ARG A 140 20.10 -26.97 -8.32
N LEU A 141 19.68 -25.71 -8.45
CA LEU A 141 18.54 -25.31 -9.25
C LEU A 141 18.76 -25.56 -10.75
N GLY A 142 19.98 -25.37 -11.25
CA GLY A 142 20.32 -25.59 -12.66
C GLY A 142 20.03 -27.01 -13.16
N PRO A 143 20.66 -28.05 -12.60
CA PRO A 143 20.42 -29.45 -12.97
C PRO A 143 18.98 -29.90 -12.72
N ASN A 144 18.39 -29.53 -11.57
CA ASN A 144 17.03 -29.94 -11.23
C ASN A 144 15.99 -29.39 -12.19
N LEU A 145 16.15 -28.16 -12.69
CA LEU A 145 15.25 -27.59 -13.70
C LEU A 145 15.30 -28.34 -15.03
N LYS A 146 16.49 -28.80 -15.46
CA LYS A 146 16.62 -29.62 -16.68
C LYS A 146 15.81 -30.92 -16.54
N THR A 147 15.97 -31.60 -15.41
CA THR A 147 15.24 -32.84 -15.10
C THR A 147 13.72 -32.60 -14.99
N LEU A 148 13.31 -31.49 -14.36
CA LEU A 148 11.90 -31.13 -14.21
C LEU A 148 11.22 -30.85 -15.56
N ARG A 149 11.89 -30.13 -16.46
CA ARG A 149 11.39 -29.90 -17.83
C ARG A 149 11.15 -31.22 -18.57
N ARG A 150 12.10 -32.15 -18.48
CA ARG A 150 11.97 -33.48 -19.08
C ARG A 150 10.76 -34.22 -18.49
N ILE A 151 10.64 -34.29 -17.17
CA ILE A 151 9.52 -34.97 -16.51
C ILE A 151 8.16 -34.36 -16.90
N ILE A 152 8.06 -33.03 -16.96
CA ILE A 152 6.81 -32.34 -17.36
C ILE A 152 6.41 -32.71 -18.79
N SER A 153 7.36 -32.71 -19.73
CA SER A 153 7.09 -33.08 -21.13
C SER A 153 6.63 -34.54 -21.25
N GLU A 154 7.26 -35.44 -20.51
CA GLU A 154 6.89 -36.86 -20.46
C GLU A 154 5.51 -37.07 -19.81
N ASN A 155 5.21 -36.35 -18.72
CA ASN A 155 3.92 -36.42 -18.03
C ASN A 155 2.75 -36.10 -18.96
N GLN A 156 2.87 -35.08 -19.83
CA GLN A 156 1.83 -34.74 -20.80
C GLN A 156 1.59 -35.87 -21.79
N ARG A 157 2.66 -36.49 -22.30
CA ARG A 157 2.57 -37.64 -23.22
C ARG A 157 1.92 -38.84 -22.53
N LEU A 158 2.37 -39.19 -21.32
CA LEU A 158 1.81 -40.29 -20.53
C LEU A 158 0.32 -40.05 -20.20
N PHE A 159 -0.07 -38.81 -19.89
CA PHE A 159 -1.46 -38.47 -19.63
C PHE A 159 -2.36 -38.68 -20.87
N ARG A 160 -1.92 -38.23 -22.06
CA ARG A 160 -2.64 -38.47 -23.32
C ARG A 160 -2.76 -39.96 -23.63
N GLN A 161 -1.71 -40.73 -23.40
CA GLN A 161 -1.73 -42.20 -23.59
C GLN A 161 -2.67 -42.91 -22.61
N ALA A 162 -2.67 -42.51 -21.33
CA ALA A 162 -3.51 -43.17 -20.33
C ALA A 162 -5.01 -42.84 -20.49
N THR A 163 -5.32 -41.66 -21.01
CA THR A 163 -6.70 -41.21 -21.29
C THR A 163 -7.22 -41.65 -22.65
N SER A 164 -6.35 -42.00 -23.60
CA SER A 164 -6.75 -42.51 -24.91
C SER A 164 -7.50 -43.84 -24.81
N THR A 165 -8.56 -43.98 -25.60
CA THR A 165 -9.35 -45.21 -25.76
C THR A 165 -8.67 -46.22 -26.69
N THR A 166 -7.67 -45.81 -27.47
CA THR A 166 -6.97 -46.64 -28.47
C THR A 166 -6.15 -47.77 -27.83
N TYR A 167 -5.62 -47.57 -26.62
CA TYR A 167 -4.72 -48.52 -25.98
C TYR A 167 -5.46 -49.53 -25.10
N ARG A 168 -4.95 -50.77 -25.05
CA ARG A 168 -5.43 -51.82 -24.14
C ARG A 168 -5.43 -51.35 -22.68
N LEU A 169 -6.42 -51.79 -21.89
CA LEU A 169 -6.59 -51.42 -20.49
C LEU A 169 -5.35 -51.69 -19.63
N SER A 170 -4.62 -52.79 -19.88
CA SER A 170 -3.40 -53.15 -19.16
C SER A 170 -2.28 -52.11 -19.35
N VAL A 171 -2.09 -51.63 -20.59
CA VAL A 171 -1.12 -50.59 -20.94
C VAL A 171 -1.52 -49.27 -20.27
N ARG A 172 -2.80 -48.87 -20.38
CA ARG A 172 -3.31 -47.64 -19.75
C ARG A 172 -3.09 -47.62 -18.24
N ARG A 173 -3.34 -48.74 -17.54
CA ARG A 173 -3.08 -48.88 -16.10
C ARG A 173 -1.59 -48.75 -15.77
N LYS A 174 -0.70 -49.37 -16.56
CA LYS A 174 0.77 -49.24 -16.41
C LYS A 174 1.22 -47.79 -16.62
N THR A 175 0.77 -47.13 -17.68
CA THR A 175 1.05 -45.72 -18.00
C THR A 175 0.58 -44.79 -16.89
N TRP A 176 -0.62 -45.02 -16.33
CA TRP A 176 -1.14 -44.22 -15.22
C TRP A 176 -0.28 -44.38 -13.94
N LYS A 177 0.14 -45.61 -13.61
CA LYS A 177 1.08 -45.85 -12.49
C LYS A 177 2.41 -45.13 -12.72
N GLN A 178 2.93 -45.14 -13.95
CA GLN A 178 4.14 -44.41 -14.31
C GLN A 178 3.98 -42.90 -14.15
N LEU A 179 2.86 -42.32 -14.61
CA LEU A 179 2.55 -40.90 -14.45
C LEU A 179 2.54 -40.49 -12.97
N VAL A 180 1.88 -41.26 -12.11
CA VAL A 180 1.85 -40.99 -10.66
C VAL A 180 3.25 -41.03 -10.04
N ARG A 181 4.08 -42.00 -10.43
CA ARG A 181 5.48 -42.09 -9.97
C ARG A 181 6.32 -40.91 -10.45
N GLN A 182 6.18 -40.50 -11.72
CA GLN A 182 6.90 -39.34 -12.27
C GLN A 182 6.49 -38.03 -11.58
N ARG A 183 5.19 -37.84 -11.33
CA ARG A 183 4.71 -36.70 -10.52
C ARG A 183 5.31 -36.71 -9.12
N GLY A 184 5.37 -37.86 -8.45
CA GLY A 184 6.03 -37.99 -7.14
C GLY A 184 7.51 -37.58 -7.16
N LYS A 185 8.25 -37.95 -8.22
CA LYS A 185 9.64 -37.52 -8.41
C LYS A 185 9.75 -36.00 -8.62
N ALA A 186 8.87 -35.43 -9.45
CA ALA A 186 8.85 -33.99 -9.70
C ALA A 186 8.52 -33.18 -8.44
N ILE A 187 7.54 -33.64 -7.64
CA ILE A 187 7.22 -33.03 -6.35
C ILE A 187 8.48 -32.98 -5.48
N ARG A 188 9.19 -34.11 -5.30
CA ARG A 188 10.41 -34.18 -4.47
C ARG A 188 11.49 -33.18 -4.93
N LEU A 189 11.73 -33.09 -6.23
CA LEU A 189 12.70 -32.12 -6.79
C LEU A 189 12.30 -30.66 -6.51
N VAL A 190 11.00 -30.34 -6.58
CA VAL A 190 10.50 -29.00 -6.22
C VAL A 190 10.55 -28.77 -4.71
N GLU A 191 10.28 -29.78 -3.89
CA GLU A 191 10.39 -29.72 -2.43
C GLU A 191 11.83 -29.37 -1.99
N GLU A 192 12.83 -29.94 -2.64
CA GLU A 192 14.26 -29.68 -2.38
C GLU A 192 14.67 -28.23 -2.66
N MET A 193 13.97 -27.54 -3.58
CA MET A 193 14.23 -26.13 -3.87
C MET A 193 13.62 -25.18 -2.84
N ARG A 194 12.90 -25.70 -1.83
CA ARG A 194 12.30 -24.92 -0.73
C ARG A 194 11.41 -23.78 -1.22
N LEU A 195 10.53 -24.08 -2.19
CA LEU A 195 9.56 -23.10 -2.69
C LEU A 195 8.54 -22.72 -1.60
N ARG A 196 8.33 -21.42 -1.40
CA ARG A 196 7.35 -20.88 -0.44
C ARG A 196 5.92 -21.24 -0.82
N ILE A 197 5.13 -21.71 0.15
CA ILE A 197 3.75 -22.12 -0.08
C ILE A 197 2.83 -20.97 -0.53
N GLN A 198 3.10 -19.73 -0.10
CA GLN A 198 2.30 -18.55 -0.49
C GLN A 198 2.36 -18.28 -2.00
N LYS A 199 3.39 -18.77 -2.71
CA LYS A 199 3.50 -18.65 -4.17
C LYS A 199 2.62 -19.66 -4.92
N LEU A 200 2.11 -20.69 -4.23
CA LEU A 200 1.19 -21.68 -4.79
C LEU A 200 -0.28 -21.26 -4.64
N ASN A 201 -0.62 -20.40 -3.68
CA ASN A 201 -2.00 -19.95 -3.44
C ASN A 201 -2.68 -19.31 -4.67
N PRO A 202 -2.02 -18.45 -5.48
CA PRO A 202 -2.65 -17.93 -6.70
C PRO A 202 -2.99 -19.04 -7.69
N MET A 203 -2.15 -20.08 -7.76
CA MET A 203 -2.38 -21.24 -8.64
C MET A 203 -3.56 -22.08 -8.17
N LEU A 204 -3.73 -22.23 -6.85
CA LEU A 204 -4.92 -22.87 -6.28
C LEU A 204 -6.20 -22.11 -6.62
N LYS A 205 -6.19 -20.77 -6.55
CA LYS A 205 -7.34 -19.96 -6.95
C LYS A 205 -7.70 -20.17 -8.42
N GLN A 206 -6.69 -20.18 -9.30
CA GLN A 206 -6.90 -20.49 -10.71
C GLN A 206 -7.43 -21.91 -10.94
N LEU A 207 -6.94 -22.90 -10.20
CA LEU A 207 -7.47 -24.27 -10.27
C LEU A 207 -8.95 -24.37 -9.87
N ARG A 208 -9.37 -23.65 -8.82
CA ARG A 208 -10.78 -23.58 -8.42
C ARG A 208 -11.62 -22.97 -9.54
N ASN A 209 -11.20 -21.83 -10.08
CA ASN A 209 -11.87 -21.19 -11.22
C ASN A 209 -11.98 -22.11 -12.44
N PHE A 210 -10.93 -22.89 -12.77
CA PHE A 210 -11.01 -23.86 -13.86
C PHE A 210 -11.98 -25.01 -13.57
N ALA A 211 -12.05 -25.47 -12.33
CA ALA A 211 -12.99 -26.53 -11.94
C ALA A 211 -14.45 -26.05 -12.01
N ASP A 212 -14.72 -24.81 -11.62
CA ASP A 212 -16.04 -24.19 -11.72
C ASP A 212 -16.43 -24.01 -13.20
N ARG A 213 -15.53 -23.46 -14.02
CA ARG A 213 -15.74 -23.35 -15.49
C ARG A 213 -15.98 -24.71 -16.16
N VAL A 214 -15.30 -25.78 -15.73
CA VAL A 214 -15.51 -27.15 -16.26
C VAL A 214 -16.92 -27.68 -16.00
N ALA A 215 -17.66 -27.10 -15.05
CA ALA A 215 -19.06 -27.45 -14.79
C ALA A 215 -20.05 -26.71 -15.71
N GLU A 216 -19.72 -25.50 -16.15
CA GLU A 216 -20.60 -24.62 -16.93
C GLU A 216 -20.40 -24.75 -18.45
N VAL A 217 -19.22 -25.19 -18.87
CA VAL A 217 -18.78 -25.13 -20.27
C VAL A 217 -19.10 -26.41 -21.06
N GLY A 218 -19.31 -26.27 -22.37
CA GLY A 218 -19.56 -27.37 -23.31
C GLY A 218 -18.40 -28.39 -23.45
N VAL A 219 -18.71 -29.57 -23.98
CA VAL A 219 -17.84 -30.77 -23.97
C VAL A 219 -16.45 -30.55 -24.62
N GLN A 220 -16.38 -29.76 -25.69
CA GLN A 220 -15.13 -29.53 -26.43
C GLN A 220 -14.14 -28.67 -25.63
N GLU A 221 -14.58 -27.52 -25.14
CA GLU A 221 -13.79 -26.64 -24.27
C GLU A 221 -13.47 -27.33 -22.94
N GLN A 222 -14.41 -28.11 -22.39
CA GLN A 222 -14.19 -28.93 -21.21
C GLN A 222 -12.99 -29.89 -21.40
N ARG A 223 -12.92 -30.57 -22.55
CA ARG A 223 -11.80 -31.45 -22.89
C ARG A 223 -10.49 -30.69 -23.00
N GLN A 224 -10.48 -29.51 -23.61
CA GLN A 224 -9.28 -28.67 -23.71
C GLN A 224 -8.76 -28.25 -22.33
N ILE A 225 -9.65 -27.81 -21.43
CA ILE A 225 -9.28 -27.41 -20.07
C ILE A 225 -8.70 -28.61 -19.31
N LEU A 226 -9.36 -29.78 -19.34
CA LEU A 226 -8.90 -30.98 -18.65
C LEU A 226 -7.55 -31.50 -19.16
N VAL A 227 -7.32 -31.44 -20.48
CA VAL A 227 -6.02 -31.77 -21.08
C VAL A 227 -4.94 -30.76 -20.66
N GLY A 228 -5.28 -29.46 -20.62
CA GLY A 228 -4.40 -28.40 -20.14
C GLY A 228 -3.96 -28.61 -18.68
N LEU A 229 -4.90 -28.98 -17.81
CA LEU A 229 -4.68 -29.28 -16.40
C LEU A 229 -3.96 -30.62 -16.15
N GLY A 230 -4.01 -31.53 -17.12
CA GLY A 230 -3.47 -32.88 -17.00
C GLY A 230 -4.25 -33.76 -16.01
N GLU A 231 -5.54 -33.52 -15.82
CA GLU A 231 -6.39 -34.29 -14.91
C GLU A 231 -7.77 -34.55 -15.52
N THR A 232 -8.42 -35.64 -15.11
CA THR A 232 -9.83 -35.88 -15.44
C THR A 232 -10.75 -35.14 -14.47
N ARG A 233 -12.01 -34.90 -14.86
CA ARG A 233 -13.02 -34.23 -14.04
C ARG A 233 -13.12 -34.83 -12.62
N HIS A 234 -13.20 -36.15 -12.54
CA HIS A 234 -13.29 -36.84 -11.24
C HIS A 234 -12.01 -36.73 -10.41
N THR A 235 -10.83 -36.83 -11.04
CA THR A 235 -9.57 -36.70 -10.31
C THR A 235 -9.34 -35.27 -9.82
N LEU A 236 -9.73 -34.26 -10.62
CA LEU A 236 -9.64 -32.85 -10.26
C LEU A 236 -10.55 -32.54 -9.07
N LYS A 237 -11.82 -32.97 -9.12
CA LYS A 237 -12.77 -32.79 -8.00
C LYS A 237 -12.26 -33.45 -6.72
N ARG A 238 -11.81 -34.72 -6.81
CA ARG A 238 -11.23 -35.45 -5.66
C ARG A 238 -9.99 -34.74 -5.09
N ARG A 239 -9.11 -34.21 -5.95
CA ARG A 239 -7.93 -33.46 -5.52
C ARG A 239 -8.34 -32.18 -4.81
N LEU A 240 -9.23 -31.37 -5.38
CA LEU A 240 -9.69 -30.13 -4.76
C LEU A 240 -10.33 -30.37 -3.38
N SER A 241 -11.12 -31.43 -3.23
CA SER A 241 -11.65 -31.84 -1.92
C SER A 241 -10.52 -32.20 -0.93
N ARG A 242 -9.52 -32.98 -1.34
CA ARG A 242 -8.36 -33.33 -0.50
C ARG A 242 -7.51 -32.12 -0.12
N VAL A 243 -7.27 -31.23 -1.07
CA VAL A 243 -6.55 -29.97 -0.86
C VAL A 243 -7.28 -29.13 0.18
N GLY A 244 -8.61 -29.00 0.08
CA GLY A 244 -9.42 -28.30 1.08
C GLY A 244 -9.34 -28.93 2.47
N ILE A 245 -9.35 -30.26 2.57
CA ILE A 245 -9.19 -30.97 3.86
C ILE A 245 -7.80 -30.72 4.46
N TYR A 246 -6.74 -30.70 3.65
CA TYR A 246 -5.39 -30.44 4.16
C TYR A 246 -5.15 -28.97 4.49
N GLU A 247 -5.77 -28.04 3.76
CA GLU A 247 -5.81 -26.62 4.08
C GLU A 247 -6.45 -26.39 5.46
N THR A 248 -7.64 -26.94 5.69
CA THR A 248 -8.35 -26.79 6.98
C THR A 248 -7.58 -27.43 8.14
N LYS A 249 -6.98 -28.60 7.95
CA LYS A 249 -6.14 -29.27 8.97
C LYS A 249 -4.85 -28.50 9.26
N TYR A 250 -4.21 -27.94 8.24
CA TYR A 250 -3.02 -27.10 8.41
C TYR A 250 -3.35 -25.83 9.21
N ASP A 251 -4.44 -25.15 8.85
CA ASP A 251 -4.88 -23.95 9.57
C ASP A 251 -5.34 -24.27 11.00
N ALA A 252 -6.03 -25.40 11.21
CA ALA A 252 -6.42 -25.85 12.54
C ALA A 252 -5.19 -26.14 13.42
N ALA A 253 -4.15 -26.80 12.88
CA ALA A 253 -2.91 -27.04 13.62
C ALA A 253 -2.19 -25.74 14.02
N LYS A 254 -2.18 -24.73 13.13
CA LYS A 254 -1.66 -23.40 13.48
C LYS A 254 -2.47 -22.72 14.58
N ARG A 255 -3.81 -22.75 14.45
CA ARG A 255 -4.71 -22.17 15.45
C ARG A 255 -4.51 -22.83 16.82
N GLN A 256 -4.29 -24.14 16.87
CA GLN A 256 -4.04 -24.85 18.12
C GLN A 256 -2.76 -24.37 18.82
N LEU A 257 -1.64 -24.24 18.09
CA LEU A 257 -0.39 -23.74 18.67
C LEU A 257 -0.49 -22.27 19.09
N ALA A 258 -1.17 -21.44 18.29
CA ALA A 258 -1.40 -20.04 18.62
C ALA A 258 -2.30 -19.89 19.87
N ALA A 259 -3.40 -20.65 19.92
CA ALA A 259 -4.38 -20.64 21.00
C ALA A 259 -3.75 -20.91 22.38
N GLY A 260 -2.88 -21.93 22.48
CA GLY A 260 -2.18 -22.25 23.72
C GLY A 260 -1.21 -21.15 24.20
N ASN A 261 -0.84 -20.21 23.31
CA ASN A 261 0.13 -19.15 23.58
C ASN A 261 -0.46 -17.75 23.65
N LEU A 262 -1.79 -17.59 23.58
CA LEU A 262 -2.37 -16.25 23.56
C LEU A 262 -2.17 -15.50 24.91
N ARG A 263 -2.02 -16.21 26.04
CA ARG A 263 -1.71 -15.60 27.35
C ARG A 263 -0.36 -14.88 27.36
N LEU A 264 0.61 -15.36 26.58
CA LEU A 264 1.90 -14.70 26.37
C LEU A 264 1.74 -13.34 25.69
N VAL A 265 0.82 -13.23 24.72
CA VAL A 265 0.55 -11.96 24.04
C VAL A 265 0.03 -10.92 25.03
N ILE A 266 -0.90 -11.31 25.90
CA ILE A 266 -1.45 -10.42 26.93
C ILE A 266 -0.36 -9.94 27.88
N SER A 267 0.50 -10.84 28.37
CA SER A 267 1.56 -10.47 29.32
C SER A 267 2.57 -9.49 28.72
N ILE A 268 2.83 -9.58 27.40
CA ILE A 268 3.66 -8.62 26.67
C ILE A 268 2.92 -7.31 26.44
N ALA A 269 1.67 -7.36 25.95
CA ALA A 269 0.85 -6.20 25.62
C ALA A 269 0.58 -5.30 26.83
N LYS A 270 0.48 -5.87 28.05
CA LYS A 270 0.32 -5.11 29.29
C LYS A 270 1.38 -4.02 29.49
N ARG A 271 2.62 -4.24 29.02
CA ARG A 271 3.73 -3.26 29.13
C ARG A 271 3.59 -2.05 28.20
N TYR A 272 2.70 -2.14 27.21
CA TYR A 272 2.48 -1.12 26.18
C TYR A 272 1.16 -0.38 26.34
N ARG A 273 0.46 -0.56 27.47
CA ARG A 273 -0.74 0.22 27.79
C ARG A 273 -0.41 1.72 27.85
N ASN A 274 -1.43 2.54 27.58
CA ASN A 274 -1.36 4.01 27.64
C ASN A 274 -0.37 4.66 26.65
N ARG A 275 -0.02 3.96 25.55
CA ARG A 275 0.80 4.50 24.45
C ARG A 275 -0.02 5.02 23.26
N GLY A 276 -1.32 5.29 23.46
CA GLY A 276 -2.22 5.86 22.45
C GLY A 276 -3.07 4.84 21.67
N LEU A 277 -2.94 3.54 21.93
CA LEU A 277 -3.82 2.50 21.37
C LEU A 277 -4.62 1.81 22.47
N ALA A 278 -5.84 1.37 22.15
CA ALA A 278 -6.67 0.58 23.04
C ALA A 278 -6.00 -0.77 23.36
N PHE A 279 -6.29 -1.31 24.54
CA PHE A 279 -5.65 -2.53 25.00
C PHE A 279 -6.00 -3.75 24.12
N LEU A 280 -7.24 -3.83 23.63
CA LEU A 280 -7.66 -4.88 22.70
C LEU A 280 -6.90 -4.79 21.38
N ASP A 281 -6.68 -3.60 20.84
CA ASP A 281 -5.93 -3.41 19.60
C ASP A 281 -4.48 -3.87 19.74
N LEU A 282 -3.83 -3.52 20.87
CA LEU A 282 -2.49 -4.02 21.19
C LEU A 282 -2.44 -5.55 21.24
N ILE A 283 -3.46 -6.18 21.82
CA ILE A 283 -3.57 -7.64 21.85
C ILE A 283 -3.78 -8.20 20.44
N GLN A 284 -4.63 -7.61 19.61
CA GLN A 284 -4.89 -8.09 18.26
C GLN A 284 -3.65 -8.00 17.36
N GLU A 285 -2.91 -6.89 17.45
CA GLU A 285 -1.65 -6.72 16.73
C GLU A 285 -0.58 -7.69 17.27
N GLY A 286 -0.55 -7.91 18.58
CA GLY A 286 0.26 -8.95 19.20
C GLY A 286 -0.08 -10.36 18.74
N ASN A 287 -1.37 -10.70 18.60
CA ASN A 287 -1.86 -11.97 18.10
C ASN A 287 -1.48 -12.18 16.63
N ALA A 288 -1.53 -11.11 15.82
CA ALA A 288 -1.03 -11.14 14.45
C ALA A 288 0.49 -11.41 14.40
N GLY A 289 1.25 -10.81 15.33
CA GLY A 289 2.67 -11.11 15.55
C GLY A 289 2.92 -12.57 15.94
N LEU A 290 2.12 -13.10 16.87
CA LEU A 290 2.17 -14.51 17.29
C LEU A 290 1.90 -15.47 16.14
N MET A 291 0.89 -15.20 15.31
CA MET A 291 0.60 -16.01 14.12
C MET A 291 1.78 -16.04 13.13
N ARG A 292 2.47 -14.91 12.95
CA ARG A 292 3.69 -14.85 12.14
C ARG A 292 4.84 -15.65 12.76
N ALA A 293 4.94 -15.68 14.10
CA ALA A 293 5.90 -16.52 14.79
C ALA A 293 5.60 -18.00 14.56
N VAL A 294 4.33 -18.43 14.71
CA VAL A 294 3.89 -19.80 14.44
C VAL A 294 4.22 -20.25 13.01
N ASP A 295 4.05 -19.35 12.03
CA ASP A 295 4.35 -19.67 10.62
C ASP A 295 5.84 -19.97 10.36
N LYS A 296 6.74 -19.32 11.11
CA LYS A 296 8.20 -19.37 10.91
C LYS A 296 8.94 -20.17 11.97
N PHE A 297 8.24 -20.71 12.96
CA PHE A 297 8.85 -21.46 14.05
C PHE A 297 9.41 -22.79 13.54
N GLU A 298 10.67 -23.06 13.88
CA GLU A 298 11.38 -24.29 13.56
C GLU A 298 11.75 -25.00 14.87
N HIS A 299 11.01 -26.05 15.22
CA HIS A 299 11.21 -26.77 16.48
C HIS A 299 12.55 -27.53 16.53
N ALA A 300 13.13 -27.86 15.36
CA ALA A 300 14.41 -28.56 15.22
C ALA A 300 15.61 -27.79 15.82
N ARG A 301 15.48 -26.47 16.03
CA ARG A 301 16.54 -25.65 16.65
C ARG A 301 16.61 -25.78 18.17
N GLY A 302 15.64 -26.42 18.81
CA GLY A 302 15.65 -26.70 20.26
C GLY A 302 15.27 -25.53 21.18
N PHE A 303 15.05 -24.32 20.65
CA PHE A 303 14.58 -23.16 21.43
C PHE A 303 13.10 -23.30 21.82
N LYS A 304 12.75 -22.82 23.02
CA LYS A 304 11.35 -22.72 23.46
C LYS A 304 10.56 -21.76 22.57
N PHE A 305 9.30 -22.09 22.28
CA PHE A 305 8.46 -21.25 21.42
C PHE A 305 8.26 -19.85 22.01
N SER A 306 8.02 -19.73 23.31
CA SER A 306 7.78 -18.45 24.00
C SER A 306 8.91 -17.44 23.82
N THR A 307 10.17 -17.88 23.90
CA THR A 307 11.36 -17.01 23.72
C THR A 307 11.39 -16.44 22.31
N TYR A 308 11.14 -17.28 21.31
CA TYR A 308 11.08 -16.86 19.90
C TYR A 308 9.88 -15.95 19.61
N ALA A 309 8.69 -16.33 20.09
CA ALA A 309 7.45 -15.61 19.85
C ALA A 309 7.45 -14.21 20.47
N THR A 310 8.10 -14.04 21.64
CA THR A 310 8.19 -12.74 22.32
C THR A 310 8.74 -11.63 21.42
N TRP A 311 9.76 -11.94 20.60
CA TRP A 311 10.32 -10.96 19.66
C TRP A 311 9.30 -10.54 18.60
N TRP A 312 8.59 -11.50 17.98
CA TRP A 312 7.59 -11.22 16.96
C TRP A 312 6.38 -10.46 17.49
N ILE A 313 5.93 -10.81 18.70
CA ILE A 313 4.82 -10.11 19.38
C ILE A 313 5.23 -8.67 19.68
N ARG A 314 6.42 -8.47 20.28
CA ARG A 314 6.93 -7.13 20.59
C ARG A 314 7.08 -6.26 19.34
N GLN A 315 7.64 -6.83 18.27
CA GLN A 315 7.83 -6.14 17.00
C GLN A 315 6.49 -5.72 16.39
N ALA A 316 5.49 -6.60 16.40
CA ALA A 316 4.16 -6.30 15.88
C ALA A 316 3.48 -5.18 16.67
N ILE A 317 3.50 -5.26 18.00
CA ILE A 317 2.91 -4.25 18.88
C ILE A 317 3.61 -2.89 18.72
N THR A 318 4.94 -2.86 18.74
CA THR A 318 5.70 -1.60 18.65
C THR A 318 5.50 -0.95 17.28
N ARG A 319 5.46 -1.75 16.21
CA ARG A 319 5.13 -1.26 14.87
C ARG A 319 3.71 -0.72 14.79
N ALA A 320 2.73 -1.41 15.36
CA ALA A 320 1.34 -0.95 15.35
C ALA A 320 1.18 0.38 16.10
N ILE A 321 1.84 0.53 17.25
CA ILE A 321 1.88 1.80 17.98
C ILE A 321 2.46 2.90 17.08
N ALA A 322 3.61 2.69 16.46
CA ALA A 322 4.19 3.69 15.57
C ALA A 322 3.28 4.02 14.36
N ASP A 323 2.60 3.02 13.81
CA ASP A 323 1.80 3.16 12.59
C ASP A 323 0.40 3.74 12.82
N GLN A 324 -0.23 3.51 13.99
CA GLN A 324 -1.66 3.74 14.24
C GLN A 324 -1.97 4.56 15.51
N SER A 325 -1.03 4.79 16.42
CA SER A 325 -1.34 5.45 17.72
C SER A 325 -1.65 6.95 17.62
N ARG A 326 -1.34 7.59 16.49
CA ARG A 326 -1.50 9.03 16.28
C ARG A 326 -2.51 9.29 15.18
N THR A 327 -3.32 10.35 15.34
CA THR A 327 -4.26 10.83 14.33
C THR A 327 -3.54 11.21 13.04
N ILE A 328 -2.44 11.96 13.16
CA ILE A 328 -1.53 12.24 12.04
C ILE A 328 -0.47 11.14 12.02
N ARG A 329 -0.53 10.31 10.98
CA ARG A 329 0.39 9.18 10.80
C ARG A 329 1.82 9.67 10.61
N MET A 330 2.72 9.15 11.42
CA MET A 330 4.16 9.43 11.33
C MET A 330 4.96 8.21 10.82
N PRO A 331 6.01 8.42 10.03
CA PRO A 331 6.93 7.34 9.67
C PRO A 331 7.63 6.73 10.89
N VAL A 332 7.92 5.43 10.86
CA VAL A 332 8.48 4.68 12.00
C VAL A 332 9.82 5.26 12.48
N HIS A 333 10.72 5.63 11.57
CA HIS A 333 12.03 6.20 11.94
C HIS A 333 11.91 7.53 12.70
N MET A 334 10.87 8.31 12.44
CA MET A 334 10.60 9.56 13.18
C MET A 334 10.09 9.26 14.59
N VAL A 335 9.22 8.26 14.74
CA VAL A 335 8.74 7.81 16.05
C VAL A 335 9.89 7.26 16.89
N ASP A 336 10.81 6.51 16.27
CA ASP A 336 12.03 6.01 16.92
C ASP A 336 12.96 7.16 17.32
N ALA A 337 13.13 8.19 16.48
CA ALA A 337 13.90 9.39 16.80
C ALA A 337 13.30 10.16 17.98
N MET A 338 11.97 10.38 18.00
CA MET A 338 11.25 10.97 19.14
C MET A 338 11.44 10.15 20.42
N GLY A 339 11.38 8.82 20.33
CA GLY A 339 11.60 7.93 21.46
C GLY A 339 13.02 8.04 22.03
N ARG A 340 14.02 8.18 21.15
CA ARG A 340 15.43 8.41 21.55
C ARG A 340 15.60 9.76 22.23
N LEU A 341 15.10 10.85 21.63
CA LEU A 341 15.16 12.19 22.24
C LEU A 341 14.46 12.23 23.59
N ARG A 342 13.32 11.56 23.75
CA ARG A 342 12.61 11.48 25.03
C ARG A 342 13.39 10.72 26.11
N ASN A 343 14.10 9.66 25.74
CA ASN A 343 14.96 8.94 26.69
C ASN A 343 16.15 9.81 27.09
N LEU A 344 16.85 10.42 26.12
CA LEU A 344 17.97 11.33 26.38
C LEU A 344 17.55 12.52 27.26
N SER A 345 16.38 13.11 26.99
CA SER A 345 15.83 14.20 27.80
C SER A 345 15.58 13.77 29.24
N ARG A 346 15.08 12.54 29.47
CA ARG A 346 14.90 11.98 30.81
C ARG A 346 16.24 11.70 31.50
N ASP A 347 17.20 11.14 30.77
CA ASP A 347 18.51 10.80 31.32
C ASP A 347 19.28 12.09 31.68
N PHE A 348 19.22 13.13 30.85
CA PHE A 348 19.76 14.47 31.15
C PHE A 348 19.09 15.12 32.35
N LEU A 349 17.76 15.03 32.47
CA LEU A 349 17.03 15.55 33.63
C LEU A 349 17.48 14.87 34.93
N GLN A 350 17.81 13.58 34.87
CA GLN A 350 18.30 12.82 36.01
C GLN A 350 19.73 13.24 36.40
N GLU A 351 20.60 13.55 35.44
CA GLU A 351 21.99 13.95 35.69
C GLU A 351 22.12 15.41 36.13
N ASN A 352 21.41 16.33 35.46
CA ASN A 352 21.59 17.78 35.62
C ASN A 352 20.47 18.46 36.43
N GLY A 353 19.40 17.73 36.77
CA GLY A 353 18.27 18.27 37.56
C GLY A 353 17.40 19.32 36.85
N ARG A 354 17.66 19.60 35.56
CA ARG A 354 16.90 20.55 34.73
C ARG A 354 16.54 19.96 33.37
N GLN A 355 15.54 20.53 32.71
CA GLN A 355 15.22 20.16 31.33
C GLN A 355 16.34 20.64 30.39
N PRO A 356 16.75 19.82 29.40
CA PRO A 356 17.77 20.20 28.43
C PRO A 356 17.24 21.23 27.42
N SER A 357 18.13 22.09 26.91
CA SER A 357 17.81 22.94 25.77
C SER A 357 17.81 22.14 24.45
N VAL A 358 17.21 22.70 23.40
CA VAL A 358 17.21 22.05 22.06
C VAL A 358 18.64 21.89 21.52
N GLU A 359 19.53 22.83 21.85
CA GLU A 359 20.96 22.79 21.49
C GLU A 359 21.69 21.66 22.23
N GLU A 360 21.48 21.53 23.54
CA GLU A 360 22.07 20.47 24.35
C GLU A 360 21.56 19.08 23.93
N LEU A 361 20.27 18.96 23.57
CA LEU A 361 19.71 17.73 23.01
C LEU A 361 20.35 17.38 21.66
N ALA A 362 20.64 18.37 20.82
CA ALA A 362 21.31 18.16 19.54
C ALA A 362 22.75 17.63 19.74
N GLU A 363 23.49 18.24 20.65
CA GLU A 363 24.83 17.80 21.03
C GLU A 363 24.84 16.38 21.61
N CYS A 364 23.98 16.08 22.58
CA CYS A 364 23.90 14.75 23.19
C CYS A 364 23.44 13.67 22.21
N SER A 365 22.59 14.01 21.23
CA SER A 365 22.04 13.04 20.27
C SER A 365 22.88 12.89 19.00
N GLY A 366 23.81 13.82 18.74
CA GLY A 366 24.61 13.86 17.51
C GLY A 366 23.79 14.16 16.25
N MET A 367 22.63 14.81 16.39
CA MET A 367 21.74 15.23 15.29
C MET A 367 21.86 16.75 15.06
N PRO A 368 21.61 17.26 13.84
CA PRO A 368 21.65 18.69 13.60
C PRO A 368 20.50 19.39 14.33
N LEU A 369 20.74 20.63 14.76
CA LEU A 369 19.79 21.44 15.53
C LEU A 369 18.42 21.56 14.85
N GLU A 370 18.42 21.75 13.53
CA GLU A 370 17.20 21.86 12.72
C GLU A 370 16.32 20.61 12.80
N ASP A 371 16.94 19.42 12.76
CA ASP A 371 16.21 18.15 12.84
C ASP A 371 15.62 17.94 14.23
N VAL A 372 16.36 18.28 15.30
CA VAL A 372 15.87 18.17 16.68
C VAL A 372 14.69 19.12 16.89
N CYS A 373 14.79 20.37 16.41
CA CYS A 373 13.70 21.34 16.45
C CYS A 373 12.46 20.83 15.69
N CYS A 374 12.65 20.26 14.51
CA CYS A 374 11.55 19.67 13.74
C CYS A 374 10.91 18.49 14.50
N ILE A 375 11.71 17.60 15.08
CA ILE A 375 11.20 16.44 15.83
C ILE A 375 10.43 16.87 17.08
N GLU A 376 10.94 17.86 17.82
CA GLU A 376 10.26 18.49 18.97
C GLU A 376 8.89 19.03 18.55
N ARG A 377 8.82 19.83 17.47
CA ARG A 377 7.55 20.36 16.95
C ARG A 377 6.57 19.24 16.59
N MET A 378 7.04 18.17 15.95
CA MET A 378 6.22 17.01 15.59
C MET A 378 5.85 16.12 16.80
N ALA A 379 6.56 16.23 17.93
CA ALA A 379 6.30 15.41 19.11
C ALA A 379 5.01 15.81 19.83
N HIS A 380 4.54 17.04 19.64
CA HIS A 380 3.33 17.59 20.24
C HIS A 380 2.09 16.73 19.92
N ARG A 381 1.25 16.52 20.93
CA ARG A 381 -0.03 15.84 20.78
C ARG A 381 -1.09 16.85 20.35
N LEU A 382 -1.98 16.40 19.46
CA LEU A 382 -3.15 17.20 19.09
C LEU A 382 -4.07 17.33 20.30
N VAL A 383 -4.63 18.52 20.46
CA VAL A 383 -5.60 18.86 21.49
C VAL A 383 -7.01 18.62 20.93
N SER A 384 -7.95 18.18 21.77
CA SER A 384 -9.34 18.04 21.35
C SER A 384 -9.96 19.43 21.18
N LEU A 385 -10.74 19.65 20.12
CA LEU A 385 -11.50 20.89 19.96
C LEU A 385 -12.60 21.01 21.03
N ASP A 386 -13.11 19.88 21.50
CA ASP A 386 -14.12 19.82 22.58
C ASP A 386 -13.52 19.97 23.98
N GLN A 387 -12.21 20.22 24.09
CA GLN A 387 -11.61 20.46 25.40
C GLN A 387 -12.15 21.78 25.97
N PRO A 388 -12.79 21.77 27.16
CA PRO A 388 -13.31 23.00 27.76
C PRO A 388 -12.15 23.94 28.10
N LEU A 389 -12.36 25.23 27.84
CA LEU A 389 -11.44 26.30 28.19
C LEU A 389 -11.95 27.06 29.42
N GLY A 390 -11.27 26.87 30.56
CA GLY A 390 -11.63 27.50 31.83
C GLY A 390 -12.48 26.62 32.74
N GLU A 391 -13.14 27.25 33.73
CA GLU A 391 -14.00 26.55 34.71
C GLU A 391 -15.44 26.35 34.20
N SER A 392 -15.87 27.13 33.21
CA SER A 392 -17.20 27.01 32.60
C SER A 392 -17.18 25.99 31.47
N GLU A 393 -18.03 24.96 31.56
CA GLU A 393 -18.15 23.92 30.52
C GLU A 393 -18.78 24.42 29.20
N GLU A 394 -19.22 25.68 29.13
CA GLU A 394 -19.88 26.26 27.95
C GLU A 394 -18.90 26.61 26.82
N ASN A 395 -17.62 26.86 27.15
CA ASN A 395 -16.65 27.32 26.16
C ASN A 395 -15.70 26.18 25.75
N ALA A 396 -15.84 25.68 24.53
CA ALA A 396 -14.92 24.71 23.96
C ALA A 396 -13.77 25.40 23.21
N ALA A 397 -12.62 24.75 23.11
CA ALA A 397 -11.49 25.26 22.33
C ALA A 397 -11.83 25.48 20.85
N GLY A 398 -12.76 24.69 20.30
CA GLY A 398 -13.28 24.82 18.94
C GLY A 398 -13.95 26.16 18.65
N ASP A 399 -14.61 26.76 19.64
CA ASP A 399 -15.37 28.00 19.45
C ASP A 399 -14.47 29.21 19.17
N PHE A 400 -13.19 29.12 19.51
CA PHE A 400 -12.18 30.16 19.27
C PHE A 400 -11.42 29.96 17.96
N VAL A 401 -11.67 28.88 17.22
CA VAL A 401 -10.99 28.63 15.93
C VAL A 401 -11.67 29.48 14.87
N ARG A 402 -11.02 30.59 14.51
CA ARG A 402 -11.48 31.47 13.43
C ARG A 402 -11.49 30.75 12.09
N ASP A 403 -12.63 30.78 11.39
CA ASP A 403 -12.68 30.38 9.98
C ASP A 403 -11.92 31.40 9.12
N THR A 404 -11.00 30.91 8.29
CA THR A 404 -10.21 31.74 7.36
C THR A 404 -10.66 31.60 5.92
N HIS A 405 -11.60 30.67 5.65
CA HIS A 405 -12.19 30.49 4.33
C HIS A 405 -13.36 31.42 4.06
N GLU A 406 -14.03 31.89 5.12
CA GLU A 406 -15.07 32.91 4.98
C GLU A 406 -14.42 34.25 4.61
N GLU A 407 -14.78 34.76 3.44
CA GLU A 407 -14.36 36.09 3.01
C GLU A 407 -15.14 37.13 3.82
N ASP A 408 -14.42 38.12 4.33
CA ASP A 408 -15.03 39.24 5.04
C ASP A 408 -16.12 39.90 4.16
N PRO A 409 -17.38 40.04 4.62
CA PRO A 409 -18.45 40.64 3.83
C PRO A 409 -18.09 42.06 3.36
N LEU A 410 -17.28 42.79 4.12
CA LEU A 410 -16.78 44.11 3.70
C LEU A 410 -15.87 44.01 2.47
N ARG A 411 -15.02 42.98 2.40
CA ARG A 411 -14.21 42.71 1.20
C ARG A 411 -15.09 42.34 0.01
N GLY A 412 -16.11 41.51 0.22
CA GLY A 412 -17.09 41.18 -0.83
C GLY A 412 -17.83 42.41 -1.35
N MET A 413 -18.31 43.27 -0.45
CA MET A 413 -18.97 44.53 -0.80
C MET A 413 -18.03 45.47 -1.57
N ASN A 414 -16.77 45.60 -1.13
CA ASN A 414 -15.76 46.43 -1.80
C ASN A 414 -15.44 45.89 -3.20
N GLN A 415 -15.33 44.57 -3.38
CA GLN A 415 -15.14 43.97 -4.70
C GLN A 415 -16.33 44.20 -5.63
N HIS A 416 -17.57 44.05 -5.14
CA HIS A 416 -18.76 44.35 -5.94
C HIS A 416 -18.87 45.83 -6.30
N ALA A 417 -18.57 46.73 -5.36
CA ALA A 417 -18.53 48.18 -5.61
C ALA A 417 -17.44 48.55 -6.64
N LEU A 418 -16.27 47.92 -6.55
CA LEU A 418 -15.20 48.07 -7.53
C LEU A 418 -15.62 47.58 -8.91
N GLN A 419 -16.25 46.40 -9.02
CA GLN A 419 -16.76 45.87 -10.29
C GLN A 419 -17.81 46.79 -10.93
N ALA A 420 -18.75 47.31 -10.13
CA ALA A 420 -19.76 48.25 -10.62
C ALA A 420 -19.14 49.56 -11.11
N THR A 421 -18.15 50.08 -10.39
CA THR A 421 -17.44 51.31 -10.76
C THR A 421 -16.58 51.10 -12.01
N LEU A 422 -15.85 49.98 -12.10
CA LEU A 422 -15.11 49.58 -13.29
C LEU A 422 -16.04 49.43 -14.51
N GLY A 423 -17.23 48.85 -14.32
CA GLY A 423 -18.25 48.76 -15.37
C GLY A 423 -18.62 50.12 -15.94
N LYS A 424 -18.96 51.09 -15.07
CA LYS A 424 -19.28 52.47 -15.47
C LYS A 424 -18.13 53.15 -16.21
N VAL A 425 -16.91 53.05 -15.69
CA VAL A 425 -15.71 53.64 -16.29
C VAL A 425 -15.38 53.01 -17.65
N LEU A 426 -15.56 51.68 -17.78
CA LEU A 426 -15.34 50.97 -19.03
C LEU A 426 -16.38 51.31 -20.11
N ASP A 427 -17.60 51.73 -19.73
CA ASP A 427 -18.64 52.13 -20.67
C ASP A 427 -18.39 53.51 -21.32
N GLU A 428 -17.58 54.37 -20.71
CA GLU A 428 -17.15 55.64 -21.32
C GLU A 428 -16.05 55.45 -22.38
N LEU A 429 -15.37 54.29 -22.38
CA LEU A 429 -14.37 53.97 -23.40
C LEU A 429 -15.03 53.58 -24.73
N SER A 430 -14.27 53.70 -25.82
CA SER A 430 -14.74 53.21 -27.11
C SER A 430 -15.00 51.70 -27.05
N TYR A 431 -16.00 51.21 -27.79
CA TYR A 431 -16.33 49.78 -27.86
C TYR A 431 -15.10 48.87 -28.05
N ARG A 432 -14.17 49.27 -28.94
CA ARG A 432 -12.92 48.51 -29.18
C ARG A 432 -11.96 48.55 -28.00
N GLU A 433 -11.85 49.68 -27.31
CA GLU A 433 -10.98 49.85 -26.13
C GLU A 433 -11.52 49.02 -24.95
N ARG A 434 -12.84 49.08 -24.71
CA ARG A 434 -13.53 48.33 -23.66
C ARG A 434 -13.38 46.81 -23.82
N GLU A 435 -13.67 46.27 -25.00
CA GLU A 435 -13.64 44.83 -25.22
C GLU A 435 -12.21 44.26 -25.21
N ILE A 436 -11.23 45.02 -25.70
CA ILE A 436 -9.80 44.64 -25.58
C ILE A 436 -9.40 44.56 -24.10
N LEU A 437 -9.77 45.53 -23.27
CA LEU A 437 -9.46 45.49 -21.83
C LEU A 437 -10.20 44.34 -21.10
N ARG A 438 -11.48 44.10 -21.42
CA ARG A 438 -12.27 43.01 -20.82
C ARG A 438 -11.67 41.64 -21.10
N LEU A 439 -11.28 41.36 -22.34
CA LEU A 439 -10.62 40.11 -22.71
C LEU A 439 -9.19 40.05 -22.16
N ARG A 440 -8.44 41.15 -22.18
CA ARG A 440 -7.05 41.15 -21.71
C ARG A 440 -6.94 40.82 -20.22
N PHE A 441 -7.75 41.48 -19.39
CA PHE A 441 -7.73 41.31 -17.94
C PHE A 441 -8.72 40.26 -17.42
N GLY A 442 -9.52 39.66 -18.31
CA GLY A 442 -10.49 38.62 -17.94
C GLY A 442 -11.65 39.15 -17.11
N LEU A 443 -12.05 40.41 -17.31
CA LEU A 443 -13.15 41.05 -16.58
C LEU A 443 -14.54 40.52 -16.99
N ALA A 444 -14.65 39.82 -18.12
CA ALA A 444 -15.90 39.20 -18.59
C ALA A 444 -15.97 37.71 -18.20
N ASP A 445 -14.97 36.92 -18.61
CA ASP A 445 -15.02 35.45 -18.51
C ASP A 445 -14.10 34.88 -17.43
N GLY A 446 -13.38 35.72 -16.68
CA GLY A 446 -12.36 35.29 -15.70
C GLY A 446 -11.04 34.79 -16.32
N TYR A 447 -10.94 34.74 -17.65
CA TYR A 447 -9.73 34.33 -18.37
C TYR A 447 -9.02 35.52 -19.00
N SER A 448 -7.72 35.65 -18.75
CA SER A 448 -6.87 36.63 -19.44
C SER A 448 -6.41 36.10 -20.79
N TYR A 449 -6.73 36.82 -21.86
CA TYR A 449 -6.30 36.49 -23.21
C TYR A 449 -4.96 37.18 -23.53
N THR A 450 -4.11 36.52 -24.32
CA THR A 450 -2.85 37.10 -24.81
C THR A 450 -3.10 38.13 -25.91
N LEU A 451 -2.15 39.06 -26.12
CA LEU A 451 -2.27 40.09 -27.18
C LEU A 451 -2.43 39.49 -28.59
N GLU A 452 -1.88 38.30 -28.81
CA GLU A 452 -2.03 37.56 -30.07
C GLU A 452 -3.44 37.00 -30.23
N GLU A 453 -3.98 36.35 -29.19
CA GLU A 453 -5.35 35.83 -29.20
C GLU A 453 -6.38 36.95 -29.35
N VAL A 454 -6.21 38.06 -28.63
CA VAL A 454 -7.06 39.25 -28.79
C VAL A 454 -6.92 39.81 -30.21
N GLY A 455 -5.70 39.83 -30.77
CA GLY A 455 -5.47 40.25 -32.16
C GLY A 455 -6.22 39.38 -33.17
N THR A 456 -6.24 38.06 -32.97
CA THR A 456 -6.99 37.14 -33.83
C THR A 456 -8.50 37.35 -33.75
N ILE A 457 -9.04 37.66 -32.57
CA ILE A 457 -10.48 37.88 -32.37
C ILE A 457 -10.94 39.18 -33.09
N PHE A 458 -10.13 40.24 -33.01
CA PHE A 458 -10.46 41.53 -33.64
C PHE A 458 -9.98 41.67 -35.09
N GLY A 459 -9.25 40.69 -35.63
CA GLY A 459 -8.67 40.75 -36.99
C GLY A 459 -7.56 41.80 -37.13
N VAL A 460 -6.79 42.02 -36.07
CA VAL A 460 -5.82 43.11 -35.93
C VAL A 460 -4.45 42.55 -35.50
N THR A 461 -3.36 43.22 -35.90
CA THR A 461 -2.01 42.78 -35.50
C THR A 461 -1.79 42.92 -33.99
N ARG A 462 -0.94 42.04 -33.43
CA ARG A 462 -0.55 42.05 -32.01
C ARG A 462 -0.11 43.44 -31.53
N GLU A 463 0.73 44.13 -32.30
CA GLU A 463 1.23 45.46 -31.92
C GLU A 463 0.12 46.51 -31.90
N ARG A 464 -0.87 46.37 -32.79
CA ARG A 464 -1.99 47.30 -32.81
C ARG A 464 -2.93 47.10 -31.61
N VAL A 465 -3.12 45.87 -31.12
CA VAL A 465 -3.84 45.63 -29.85
C VAL A 465 -3.11 46.27 -28.68
N ARG A 466 -1.78 46.13 -28.61
CA ARG A 466 -0.94 46.77 -27.59
C ARG A 466 -1.04 48.30 -27.59
N GLN A 467 -1.09 48.92 -28.77
CA GLN A 467 -1.29 50.37 -28.91
C GLN A 467 -2.66 50.81 -28.38
N ILE A 468 -3.72 50.05 -28.68
CA ILE A 468 -5.08 50.35 -28.20
C ILE A 468 -5.18 50.17 -26.69
N GLU A 469 -4.56 49.12 -26.13
CA GLU A 469 -4.45 48.89 -24.69
C GLU A 469 -3.75 50.07 -24.00
N ALA A 470 -2.56 50.47 -24.48
CA ALA A 470 -1.80 51.58 -23.90
C ALA A 470 -2.60 52.90 -23.96
N LYS A 471 -3.28 53.15 -25.08
CA LYS A 471 -4.14 54.32 -25.23
C LYS A 471 -5.36 54.29 -24.30
N ALA A 472 -5.96 53.13 -24.09
CA ALA A 472 -7.09 52.96 -23.18
C ALA A 472 -6.66 53.15 -21.72
N VAL A 473 -5.53 52.57 -21.31
CA VAL A 473 -4.95 52.78 -19.96
C VAL A 473 -4.59 54.25 -19.73
N GLU A 474 -4.03 54.93 -20.73
CA GLU A 474 -3.70 56.36 -20.63
C GLU A 474 -4.95 57.24 -20.46
N LYS A 475 -6.06 56.90 -21.12
CA LYS A 475 -7.35 57.57 -20.89
C LYS A 475 -7.86 57.34 -19.47
N LEU A 476 -7.76 56.12 -18.95
CA LEU A 476 -8.16 55.77 -17.59
C LEU A 476 -7.31 56.47 -16.51
N ARG A 477 -6.11 56.94 -16.85
CA ARG A 477 -5.24 57.72 -15.96
C ARG A 477 -5.61 59.20 -15.83
N GLN A 478 -6.52 59.71 -16.67
CA GLN A 478 -6.96 61.10 -16.56
C GLN A 478 -7.67 61.34 -15.21
N PRO A 479 -7.54 62.53 -14.61
CA PRO A 479 -8.00 62.81 -13.25
C PRO A 479 -9.51 62.59 -13.04
N SER A 480 -10.32 62.74 -14.09
CA SER A 480 -11.76 62.45 -14.07
C SER A 480 -12.08 60.98 -13.76
N PHE A 481 -11.35 60.05 -14.38
CA PHE A 481 -11.53 58.61 -14.19
C PHE A 481 -10.79 58.09 -12.95
N HIS A 482 -9.61 58.67 -12.69
CA HIS A 482 -8.78 58.30 -11.55
C HIS A 482 -9.47 58.59 -10.22
N ALA A 483 -10.17 59.72 -10.07
CA ALA A 483 -10.85 60.07 -8.82
C ALA A 483 -11.84 59.00 -8.34
N ASN A 484 -12.55 58.34 -9.26
CA ASN A 484 -13.54 57.29 -8.94
C ASN A 484 -12.90 55.94 -8.59
N LEU A 485 -11.71 55.64 -9.11
CA LEU A 485 -11.02 54.36 -8.91
C LEU A 485 -9.96 54.44 -7.80
N ALA A 486 -9.44 55.62 -7.50
CA ALA A 486 -8.43 55.85 -6.46
C ALA A 486 -8.92 55.44 -5.07
N GLY A 487 -10.21 55.61 -4.77
CA GLY A 487 -10.80 55.23 -3.49
C GLY A 487 -10.81 53.71 -3.21
N PHE A 488 -10.55 52.87 -4.21
CA PHE A 488 -10.45 51.41 -4.06
C PHE A 488 -9.00 50.91 -3.97
N VAL A 489 -8.02 51.80 -4.12
CA VAL A 489 -6.61 51.45 -3.99
C VAL A 489 -6.17 51.80 -2.58
N ASP A 490 -5.89 50.79 -1.76
CA ASP A 490 -5.27 51.01 -0.45
C ASP A 490 -3.92 51.76 -0.67
N ASP A 491 -3.72 52.85 0.08
CA ASP A 491 -2.58 53.80 -0.07
C ASP A 491 -1.19 53.12 -0.10
N GLY A 492 -1.05 51.88 0.37
CA GLY A 492 0.18 51.09 0.34
C GLY A 492 0.58 50.46 -1.00
N LEU A 493 -0.26 50.53 -2.05
CA LEU A 493 0.06 49.97 -3.39
C LEU A 493 0.50 51.02 -4.42
N VAL A 494 0.24 52.30 -4.18
CA VAL A 494 0.50 53.38 -5.15
C VAL A 494 2.00 53.71 -5.27
N GLU A 495 2.80 53.50 -4.21
CA GLU A 495 4.24 53.83 -4.20
C GLU A 495 5.10 53.03 -5.20
N LYS A 496 4.63 51.89 -5.73
CA LYS A 496 5.43 51.08 -6.66
C LYS A 496 5.24 51.40 -8.15
N VAL A 497 4.29 52.26 -8.51
CA VAL A 497 4.03 52.59 -9.93
C VAL A 497 4.69 53.92 -10.34
N GLY A 498 5.12 54.73 -9.38
CA GLY A 498 5.73 56.04 -9.58
C GLY A 498 7.26 56.07 -9.49
N THR A 499 7.99 55.17 -10.16
CA THR A 499 9.42 55.35 -10.49
C THR A 499 9.86 54.28 -11.51
N LEU A 500 9.46 54.43 -12.76
CA LEU A 500 10.16 53.77 -13.87
C LEU A 500 10.75 54.86 -14.76
N GLY A 501 11.96 55.28 -14.39
CA GLY A 501 12.88 55.92 -15.33
C GLY A 501 13.26 54.96 -16.46
N PRO A 502 13.91 55.43 -17.54
CA PRO A 502 14.12 54.65 -18.75
C PRO A 502 15.21 53.59 -18.53
N HIS A 503 14.83 52.43 -17.98
CA HIS A 503 15.71 51.28 -17.92
C HIS A 503 15.71 50.53 -19.26
N ARG A 504 16.76 50.78 -20.05
CA ARG A 504 17.26 49.84 -21.06
C ARG A 504 17.61 48.52 -20.35
N GLY A 505 16.83 47.48 -20.60
CA GLY A 505 17.13 46.12 -20.13
C GLY A 505 16.27 45.10 -20.85
N ARG A 506 16.88 44.28 -21.70
CA ARG A 506 16.23 43.12 -22.34
C ARG A 506 15.84 42.14 -21.23
N GLY A 507 14.54 41.89 -21.05
CA GLY A 507 14.03 40.88 -20.14
C GLY A 507 12.64 40.43 -20.58
N THR A 508 12.57 39.24 -21.16
CA THR A 508 11.32 38.54 -21.51
C THR A 508 10.53 38.22 -20.25
N ILE A 509 9.32 38.78 -20.12
CA ILE A 509 8.36 38.39 -19.09
C ILE A 509 7.75 37.06 -19.53
N ASP A 510 8.14 35.99 -18.83
CA ASP A 510 7.73 34.61 -19.09
C ASP A 510 6.32 34.37 -18.53
N THR A 511 5.29 34.50 -19.36
CA THR A 511 3.91 34.11 -19.01
C THR A 511 3.72 32.62 -19.24
N ARG A 512 4.25 31.78 -18.36
CA ARG A 512 3.92 30.36 -18.28
C ARG A 512 3.38 30.01 -16.90
N SER A 513 2.09 30.21 -16.72
CA SER A 513 1.30 29.58 -15.67
C SER A 513 0.11 28.86 -16.31
N ARG A 514 0.34 27.60 -16.71
CA ARG A 514 -0.72 26.58 -16.71
C ARG A 514 -0.22 25.37 -15.91
N PRO A 515 -1.06 24.79 -15.04
CA PRO A 515 -0.71 23.60 -14.29
C PRO A 515 -0.86 22.40 -15.24
N ASN A 516 0.25 21.75 -15.59
CA ASN A 516 0.20 20.44 -16.22
C ASN A 516 0.61 19.37 -15.21
N HIS A 517 -0.41 18.68 -14.71
CA HIS A 517 -0.29 17.35 -14.15
C HIS A 517 0.42 16.44 -15.16
N ARG A 518 1.68 16.05 -14.89
CA ARG A 518 2.23 14.73 -15.26
C ARG A 518 3.48 14.42 -14.45
N LEU A 519 3.33 13.39 -13.62
CA LEU A 519 4.35 12.80 -12.77
C LEU A 519 5.58 12.32 -13.56
N ALA A 520 6.72 12.86 -13.13
CA ALA A 520 8.01 12.19 -12.89
C ALA A 520 8.40 10.98 -13.77
N LYS A 521 9.39 11.20 -14.64
CA LYS A 521 10.41 10.19 -14.95
C LYS A 521 11.74 10.90 -15.25
N ALA A 522 12.52 11.16 -14.20
CA ALA A 522 13.90 11.59 -14.32
C ALA A 522 14.80 10.56 -13.64
N MET A 523 15.53 9.81 -14.47
CA MET A 523 16.74 9.09 -14.07
C MET A 523 17.89 10.09 -13.99
N LEU A 524 18.71 9.87 -12.97
CA LEU A 524 20.03 10.43 -12.70
C LEU A 524 20.94 10.50 -13.93
N THR A 525 21.61 11.65 -14.13
CA THR A 525 23.01 11.71 -14.59
C THR A 525 23.72 12.89 -13.92
N LEU A 526 24.83 12.59 -13.23
CA LEU A 526 25.81 13.52 -12.67
C LEU A 526 26.87 13.85 -13.73
N PRO A 527 27.54 15.03 -13.68
CA PRO A 527 28.62 15.35 -14.60
C PRO A 527 30.00 14.89 -14.11
N HIS A 528 30.83 14.53 -15.10
CA HIS A 528 32.22 14.09 -15.04
C HIS A 528 33.20 15.13 -14.46
N ARG A 529 34.18 14.65 -13.69
CA ARG A 529 35.50 15.28 -13.49
C ARG A 529 36.57 14.50 -14.27
N ALA A 530 37.49 15.23 -14.90
CA ALA A 530 38.59 14.75 -15.75
C ALA A 530 39.83 14.29 -14.93
N PRO A 531 40.80 13.57 -15.54
CA PRO A 531 41.85 12.86 -14.83
C PRO A 531 43.23 13.54 -14.90
N VAL A 532 44.09 13.27 -13.90
CA VAL A 532 45.55 13.48 -13.97
C VAL A 532 46.21 12.21 -13.41
N GLY A 533 47.22 11.71 -14.12
CA GLY A 533 47.74 10.34 -14.00
C GLY A 533 48.97 10.12 -13.10
N ALA A 534 49.26 8.81 -12.93
CA ALA A 534 50.55 8.10 -12.79
C ALA A 534 51.66 8.72 -11.91
N SER A 535 52.39 8.02 -11.01
CA SER A 535 52.62 6.60 -10.70
C SER A 535 53.56 6.53 -9.45
N PRO A 536 54.30 5.45 -9.13
CA PRO A 536 53.90 4.36 -8.22
C PRO A 536 54.84 4.15 -7.00
N SER A 537 54.50 3.14 -6.18
CA SER A 537 55.41 2.21 -5.45
C SER A 537 55.27 2.10 -3.92
N THR A 538 55.00 0.85 -3.51
CA THR A 538 55.57 0.08 -2.40
C THR A 538 55.41 0.51 -0.94
N GLY A 539 54.97 -0.45 -0.11
CA GLY A 539 55.44 -0.55 1.28
C GLY A 539 54.37 -0.93 2.30
N ARG A 540 54.10 -2.23 2.46
CA ARG A 540 53.78 -2.84 3.77
C ARG A 540 55.08 -2.94 4.59
N PRO A 541 55.05 -3.01 5.93
CA PRO A 541 54.42 -4.10 6.70
C PRO A 541 52.99 -3.84 7.15
#